data_AF-A0A2D7H2X0-F1
#
_entry.id   AF-A0A2D7H2X0-F1
#
_cell.length_a   1.000
_cell.length_b   1.000
_cell.length_c   1.000
_cell.angle_alpha   90.00
_cell.angle_beta   90.00
_cell.angle_gamma   90.00
#
_symmetry.space_group_name_H-M   'P 1'
#
loop_
_entity.id
_entity.type
_entity.pdbx_description
1 polymer ?
#
loop_
_entity_poly.entity_id
_entity_poly.type
_entity_poly.pdbx_seq_one_letter_code
_entity_poly.pdbx_strand_id
1 'polypeptide(L)'
;MIPLLTLCLTTSLEFGLQPLPEDSPYREEGFTKYAEVLAPNGKPIQIIAQKGVRDIAVARCRNLLSFYLTDVPETKYGANKSAVANAMANNHAMLMMPEGAHREGEEPEIHAQPQFESETPVDGSRWYIQNDWEHRDAAFEEIFHLVHDSGIGTYMRGALPQYQKELKKEAIQSLKDGRWGIPIDPHVKEWIDELADEDSLAQEYIASVIDSYYGLWAAFDENPGGMWGIYIAKTREEIKEKDPKGYKLLEAFLPPMMTGYESLIDPTFRGTFSLQFNKELTYTHKSQYYVNATLTGTKDTNLLGNDADNTFRGNAGDNTIDGGSGNDTVIFQGKSDEYETKDGVIKDTVPGRDGTDTLISIENIIFAQS
;
A
#
# COMPACT_ATOMS: atom_id res chain seq x y z
N MET A 1 -13.27 25.73 10.97
CA MET A 1 -14.00 25.15 12.12
C MET A 1 -14.82 23.99 11.58
N ILE A 2 -14.22 22.81 11.53
CA ILE A 2 -14.89 21.57 11.10
C ILE A 2 -15.39 20.91 12.39
N PRO A 3 -16.65 20.49 12.51
CA PRO A 3 -17.14 19.89 13.74
C PRO A 3 -16.57 18.48 13.87
N LEU A 4 -15.92 18.20 15.01
CA LEU A 4 -15.64 16.84 15.47
C LEU A 4 -16.98 16.13 15.64
N LEU A 5 -17.23 15.12 14.81
CA LEU A 5 -18.28 14.15 15.06
C LEU A 5 -17.75 13.19 16.14
N THR A 6 -18.26 13.31 17.35
CA THR A 6 -17.99 12.38 18.46
C THR A 6 -18.64 11.03 18.13
N LEU A 7 -17.89 10.10 17.54
CA LEU A 7 -18.30 8.70 17.45
C LEU A 7 -18.09 8.06 18.82
N CYS A 8 -19.16 7.51 19.38
CA CYS A 8 -19.15 6.70 20.59
C CYS A 8 -18.35 5.41 20.29
N LEU A 9 -17.12 5.32 20.81
CA LEU A 9 -16.24 4.15 20.65
C LEU A 9 -16.74 2.98 21.50
N THR A 10 -17.66 2.19 20.95
CA THR A 10 -17.83 0.79 21.34
C THR A 10 -16.84 -0.03 20.51
N THR A 11 -15.74 -0.46 21.14
CA THR A 11 -14.64 -1.26 20.55
C THR A 11 -14.15 -0.72 19.20
N SER A 12 -12.99 -0.06 19.17
CA SER A 12 -12.30 0.16 17.90
C SER A 12 -12.21 -1.18 17.17
N LEU A 13 -12.92 -1.34 16.05
CA LEU A 13 -12.54 -2.33 15.06
C LEU A 13 -11.07 -2.02 14.80
N GLU A 14 -10.17 -2.93 15.20
CA GLU A 14 -8.72 -2.71 15.34
C GLU A 14 -8.09 -2.05 14.10
N PHE A 15 -8.75 -2.21 12.95
CA PHE A 15 -8.31 -1.69 11.67
C PHE A 15 -9.33 -0.77 10.96
N GLY A 16 -10.40 -0.35 11.63
CA GLY A 16 -11.40 0.58 11.10
C GLY A 16 -12.34 0.00 10.03
N LEU A 17 -12.46 -1.32 9.95
CA LEU A 17 -13.43 -2.00 9.09
C LEU A 17 -14.84 -1.88 9.67
N GLN A 18 -15.86 -2.03 8.84
CA GLN A 18 -17.26 -2.02 9.24
C GLN A 18 -17.93 -3.33 8.80
N PRO A 19 -18.92 -3.85 9.55
CA PRO A 19 -19.72 -4.96 9.08
C PRO A 19 -20.53 -4.53 7.85
N LEU A 20 -20.58 -5.37 6.81
CA LEU A 20 -21.37 -5.08 5.61
C LEU A 20 -22.86 -4.97 5.97
N PRO A 21 -23.66 -4.06 5.39
CA PRO A 21 -25.11 -3.97 5.67
C PRO A 21 -25.84 -5.30 5.42
N GLU A 22 -26.86 -5.63 6.21
CA GLU A 22 -27.61 -6.90 6.09
C GLU A 22 -28.31 -7.06 4.73
N ASP A 23 -28.70 -5.95 4.11
CA ASP A 23 -29.36 -5.86 2.81
C ASP A 23 -28.37 -5.71 1.63
N SER A 24 -27.07 -5.78 1.89
CA SER A 24 -26.06 -5.69 0.83
C SER A 24 -26.12 -6.92 -0.10
N PRO A 25 -26.20 -6.73 -1.43
CA PRO A 25 -26.26 -7.84 -2.38
C PRO A 25 -24.98 -8.69 -2.37
N TYR A 26 -23.84 -8.10 -1.97
CA TYR A 26 -22.55 -8.81 -1.95
C TYR A 26 -22.49 -9.90 -0.86
N ARG A 27 -23.45 -9.95 0.07
CA ARG A 27 -23.53 -11.02 1.07
C ARG A 27 -23.84 -12.38 0.44
N GLU A 28 -24.51 -12.42 -0.70
CA GLU A 28 -24.78 -13.66 -1.45
C GLU A 28 -23.47 -14.32 -1.92
N GLU A 29 -22.46 -13.49 -2.22
CA GLU A 29 -21.09 -13.89 -2.60
C GLU A 29 -20.15 -14.05 -1.38
N GLY A 30 -20.70 -14.12 -0.15
CA GLY A 30 -19.91 -14.38 1.07
C GLY A 30 -19.15 -13.18 1.64
N PHE A 31 -19.35 -11.96 1.11
CA PHE A 31 -18.77 -10.73 1.65
C PHE A 31 -19.44 -10.35 2.97
N THR A 32 -18.64 -9.97 3.98
CA THR A 32 -19.15 -9.74 5.35
C THR A 32 -18.71 -8.43 5.98
N LYS A 33 -17.69 -7.78 5.43
CA LYS A 33 -17.10 -6.56 5.95
C LYS A 33 -16.64 -5.64 4.82
N TYR A 34 -16.49 -4.38 5.15
CA TYR A 34 -16.00 -3.38 4.22
C TYR A 34 -15.11 -2.34 4.90
N ALA A 35 -14.33 -1.65 4.09
CA ALA A 35 -13.60 -0.43 4.41
C ALA A 35 -13.79 0.56 3.26
N GLU A 36 -13.51 1.84 3.49
CA GLU A 36 -13.68 2.88 2.47
C GLU A 36 -12.53 3.89 2.52
N VAL A 37 -12.23 4.46 1.36
CA VAL A 37 -11.48 5.73 1.25
C VAL A 37 -12.46 6.79 0.76
N LEU A 38 -12.64 7.86 1.54
CA LEU A 38 -13.53 8.96 1.14
C LEU A 38 -12.81 9.89 0.16
N ALA A 39 -13.39 10.05 -1.04
CA ALA A 39 -12.93 11.05 -1.98
C ALA A 39 -13.28 12.48 -1.50
N PRO A 40 -12.59 13.52 -1.98
CA PRO A 40 -12.87 14.91 -1.58
C PRO A 40 -14.30 15.41 -1.85
N ASN A 41 -15.03 14.77 -2.75
CA ASN A 41 -16.46 15.01 -3.00
C ASN A 41 -17.40 14.36 -1.97
N GLY A 42 -16.86 13.68 -0.94
CA GLY A 42 -17.59 13.01 0.13
C GLY A 42 -18.16 11.64 -0.22
N LYS A 43 -17.90 11.12 -1.42
CA LYS A 43 -18.34 9.78 -1.83
C LYS A 43 -17.27 8.72 -1.52
N PRO A 44 -17.66 7.49 -1.16
CA PRO A 44 -16.71 6.43 -0.86
C PRO A 44 -16.15 5.78 -2.12
N ILE A 45 -14.91 5.30 -2.02
CA ILE A 45 -14.33 4.24 -2.85
C ILE A 45 -14.29 3.01 -1.96
N GLN A 46 -15.04 1.97 -2.32
CA GLN A 46 -15.35 0.86 -1.43
C GLN A 46 -14.35 -0.28 -1.55
N ILE A 47 -14.07 -0.94 -0.42
CA ILE A 47 -13.32 -2.18 -0.34
C ILE A 47 -14.20 -3.17 0.41
N ILE A 48 -14.66 -4.23 -0.24
CA ILE A 48 -15.45 -5.29 0.40
C ILE A 48 -14.60 -6.55 0.55
N ALA A 49 -14.78 -7.30 1.64
CA ALA A 49 -14.02 -8.53 1.87
C ALA A 49 -14.89 -9.70 2.35
N GLN A 50 -14.57 -10.90 1.85
CA GLN A 50 -15.13 -12.16 2.33
C GLN A 50 -14.75 -12.45 3.77
N LYS A 51 -15.51 -13.34 4.41
CA LYS A 51 -15.36 -13.66 5.83
C LYS A 51 -13.94 -14.11 6.20
N GLY A 52 -13.30 -14.93 5.37
CA GLY A 52 -11.97 -15.49 5.64
C GLY A 52 -10.80 -14.54 5.41
N VAL A 53 -11.01 -13.38 4.77
CA VAL A 53 -9.93 -12.40 4.55
C VAL A 53 -9.46 -11.81 5.87
N ARG A 54 -8.15 -11.72 6.11
CA ARG A 54 -7.63 -11.09 7.35
C ARG A 54 -7.97 -9.58 7.38
N ASP A 55 -8.46 -9.07 8.52
CA ASP A 55 -8.87 -7.65 8.64
C ASP A 55 -7.71 -6.68 8.36
N ILE A 56 -6.50 -7.02 8.83
CA ILE A 56 -5.28 -6.24 8.56
C ILE A 56 -4.89 -6.25 7.07
N ALA A 57 -5.24 -7.29 6.30
CA ALA A 57 -5.02 -7.31 4.86
C ALA A 57 -5.97 -6.34 4.14
N VAL A 58 -7.25 -6.30 4.54
CA VAL A 58 -8.20 -5.28 4.06
C VAL A 58 -7.72 -3.86 4.37
N ALA A 59 -7.18 -3.67 5.57
CA ALA A 59 -6.62 -2.39 5.99
C ALA A 59 -5.36 -2.01 5.20
N ARG A 60 -4.48 -2.96 4.90
CA ARG A 60 -3.35 -2.76 3.98
C ARG A 60 -3.84 -2.29 2.61
N CYS A 61 -4.85 -2.95 2.03
CA CYS A 61 -5.41 -2.52 0.75
C CYS A 61 -5.99 -1.08 0.81
N ARG A 62 -6.71 -0.73 1.89
CA ARG A 62 -7.18 0.64 2.11
C ARG A 62 -6.02 1.65 2.21
N ASN A 63 -4.95 1.28 2.90
CA ASN A 63 -3.79 2.15 3.10
C ASN A 63 -2.98 2.31 1.80
N LEU A 64 -2.88 1.27 0.97
CA LEU A 64 -2.28 1.36 -0.38
C LEU A 64 -3.12 2.25 -1.30
N LEU A 65 -4.44 2.12 -1.28
CA LEU A 65 -5.33 3.01 -2.04
C LEU A 65 -5.15 4.47 -1.58
N SER A 66 -5.04 4.70 -0.27
CA SER A 66 -4.79 6.02 0.31
C SER A 66 -3.43 6.59 -0.13
N PHE A 67 -2.39 5.76 -0.18
CA PHE A 67 -1.09 6.12 -0.75
C PHE A 67 -1.19 6.57 -2.20
N TYR A 68 -1.86 5.80 -3.07
CA TYR A 68 -2.01 6.18 -4.47
C TYR A 68 -2.77 7.48 -4.66
N LEU A 69 -3.72 7.79 -3.77
CA LEU A 69 -4.55 9.00 -3.80
C LEU A 69 -4.00 10.17 -3.00
N THR A 70 -2.88 9.99 -2.28
CA THR A 70 -2.22 11.08 -1.55
C THR A 70 -1.52 12.03 -2.52
N ASP A 71 -1.76 13.34 -2.34
CA ASP A 71 -1.14 14.39 -3.13
C ASP A 71 0.40 14.33 -3.02
N VAL A 72 1.07 14.55 -4.14
CA VAL A 72 2.53 14.63 -4.24
C VAL A 72 2.89 16.01 -4.78
N PRO A 73 3.08 17.00 -3.90
CA PRO A 73 3.39 18.37 -4.30
C PRO A 73 4.51 18.43 -5.35
N GLU A 74 4.43 19.43 -6.23
CA GLU A 74 5.44 19.71 -7.27
C GLU A 74 5.52 18.69 -8.42
N THR A 75 4.77 17.59 -8.37
CA THR A 75 4.70 16.62 -9.47
C THR A 75 3.67 17.01 -10.55
N LYS A 76 3.91 16.61 -11.81
CA LYS A 76 3.10 17.03 -12.97
C LYS A 76 1.66 16.51 -12.91
N TYR A 77 1.45 15.30 -12.42
CA TYR A 77 0.16 14.61 -12.38
C TYR A 77 -0.28 14.22 -10.97
N GLY A 78 0.62 14.21 -9.99
CA GLY A 78 0.33 13.86 -8.60
C GLY A 78 0.10 15.05 -7.66
N ALA A 79 0.37 16.30 -8.09
CA ALA A 79 0.30 17.47 -7.20
C ALA A 79 -1.07 17.73 -6.56
N ASN A 80 -2.15 17.32 -7.22
CA ASN A 80 -3.48 17.32 -6.64
C ASN A 80 -4.31 16.18 -7.28
N LYS A 81 -4.52 15.12 -6.51
CA LYS A 81 -5.25 13.91 -6.92
C LYS A 81 -6.72 13.96 -6.54
N SER A 82 -7.24 15.09 -6.07
CA SER A 82 -8.66 15.24 -5.76
C SER A 82 -9.56 14.89 -6.94
N ALA A 83 -9.17 15.29 -8.16
CA ALA A 83 -9.93 14.96 -9.37
C ALA A 83 -9.89 13.46 -9.69
N VAL A 84 -8.76 12.78 -9.44
CA VAL A 84 -8.60 11.33 -9.60
C VAL A 84 -9.51 10.59 -8.61
N ALA A 85 -9.39 10.89 -7.31
CA ALA A 85 -10.24 10.27 -6.27
C ALA A 85 -11.74 10.52 -6.53
N ASN A 86 -12.11 11.74 -6.94
CA ASN A 86 -13.49 12.05 -7.28
C ASN A 86 -13.99 11.30 -8.52
N ALA A 87 -13.14 11.07 -9.52
CA ALA A 87 -13.47 10.26 -10.68
C ALA A 87 -13.71 8.80 -10.27
N MET A 88 -12.83 8.21 -9.46
CA MET A 88 -13.01 6.85 -8.92
C MET A 88 -14.36 6.70 -8.21
N ALA A 89 -14.66 7.60 -7.26
CA ALA A 89 -15.91 7.54 -6.51
C ALA A 89 -17.16 7.78 -7.39
N ASN A 90 -17.06 8.61 -8.42
CA ASN A 90 -18.15 8.83 -9.38
C ASN A 90 -18.34 7.65 -10.35
N ASN A 91 -17.27 6.91 -10.64
CA ASN A 91 -17.29 5.69 -11.44
C ASN A 91 -17.63 4.45 -10.61
N HIS A 92 -18.00 4.62 -9.33
CA HIS A 92 -18.34 3.52 -8.41
C HIS A 92 -17.21 2.50 -8.25
N ALA A 93 -15.96 2.99 -8.25
CA ALA A 93 -14.78 2.16 -8.04
C ALA A 93 -14.90 1.31 -6.77
N MET A 94 -14.64 0.02 -6.91
CA MET A 94 -14.72 -0.95 -5.84
C MET A 94 -13.58 -1.95 -5.95
N LEU A 95 -12.90 -2.21 -4.83
CA LEU A 95 -12.02 -3.36 -4.66
C LEU A 95 -12.81 -4.46 -3.95
N MET A 96 -12.78 -5.67 -4.47
CA MET A 96 -13.31 -6.85 -3.79
C MET A 96 -12.16 -7.75 -3.36
N MET A 97 -12.24 -8.30 -2.14
CA MET A 97 -11.27 -9.24 -1.62
C MET A 97 -11.91 -10.61 -1.40
N PRO A 98 -11.74 -11.55 -2.35
CA PRO A 98 -12.08 -12.95 -2.16
C PRO A 98 -11.07 -13.66 -1.24
N GLU A 99 -11.51 -14.72 -0.57
CA GLU A 99 -10.66 -15.63 0.19
C GLU A 99 -9.85 -16.54 -0.74
N GLY A 100 -8.62 -16.90 -0.33
CA GLY A 100 -7.78 -17.85 -1.06
C GLY A 100 -6.91 -17.19 -2.13
N ALA A 101 -6.54 -17.98 -3.14
CA ALA A 101 -5.71 -17.58 -4.28
C ALA A 101 -6.57 -17.35 -5.51
N HIS A 102 -6.11 -16.46 -6.39
CA HIS A 102 -6.75 -16.28 -7.68
C HIS A 102 -6.77 -17.60 -8.45
N ARG A 103 -7.95 -17.91 -8.99
CA ARG A 103 -8.18 -19.03 -9.90
C ARG A 103 -9.08 -18.52 -10.99
N GLU A 104 -8.53 -18.49 -12.20
CA GLU A 104 -9.24 -17.99 -13.38
C GLU A 104 -10.61 -18.67 -13.51
N GLY A 105 -11.67 -17.86 -13.51
CA GLY A 105 -13.06 -18.30 -13.63
C GLY A 105 -13.75 -18.70 -12.32
N GLU A 106 -13.09 -18.55 -11.17
CA GLU A 106 -13.68 -18.70 -9.82
C GLU A 106 -13.87 -17.33 -9.12
N GLU A 107 -13.75 -16.21 -9.85
CA GLU A 107 -13.98 -14.88 -9.29
C GLU A 107 -15.47 -14.67 -8.98
N PRO A 108 -15.82 -13.98 -7.88
CA PRO A 108 -17.19 -13.57 -7.62
C PRO A 108 -17.75 -12.75 -8.78
N GLU A 109 -19.02 -12.95 -9.15
CA GLU A 109 -19.69 -12.23 -10.24
C GLU A 109 -20.07 -10.79 -9.84
N ILE A 110 -19.11 -10.04 -9.32
CA ILE A 110 -19.23 -8.64 -8.91
C ILE A 110 -18.37 -7.79 -9.83
N HIS A 111 -18.93 -6.72 -10.37
CA HIS A 111 -18.18 -5.74 -11.15
C HIS A 111 -17.31 -4.87 -10.22
N ALA A 112 -16.18 -5.43 -9.80
CA ALA A 112 -15.18 -4.83 -8.92
C ALA A 112 -13.78 -5.37 -9.26
N GLN A 113 -12.73 -4.62 -8.90
CA GLN A 113 -11.35 -5.11 -9.03
C GLN A 113 -11.09 -6.20 -7.99
N PRO A 114 -10.72 -7.43 -8.39
CA PRO A 114 -10.34 -8.47 -7.44
C PRO A 114 -8.95 -8.21 -6.82
N GLN A 115 -8.82 -8.48 -5.53
CA GLN A 115 -7.54 -8.61 -4.84
C GLN A 115 -7.63 -9.75 -3.84
N PHE A 116 -6.97 -10.88 -4.15
CA PHE A 116 -7.09 -12.08 -3.34
C PHE A 116 -6.30 -11.98 -2.03
N GLU A 117 -6.82 -12.66 -1.01
CA GLU A 117 -6.22 -12.72 0.33
C GLU A 117 -4.80 -13.28 0.31
N SER A 118 -4.58 -14.35 -0.45
CA SER A 118 -3.26 -15.00 -0.58
C SER A 118 -2.33 -14.32 -1.58
N GLU A 119 -2.72 -13.15 -2.09
CA GLU A 119 -1.89 -12.23 -2.90
C GLU A 119 -1.60 -10.92 -2.14
N THR A 120 -2.01 -10.85 -0.87
CA THR A 120 -1.87 -9.69 0.01
C THR A 120 -0.99 -10.06 1.23
N PRO A 121 0.35 -10.13 1.09
CA PRO A 121 1.21 -10.25 2.26
C PRO A 121 0.97 -9.06 3.18
N VAL A 122 1.04 -9.24 4.49
CA VAL A 122 0.86 -8.14 5.46
C VAL A 122 2.25 -7.77 5.98
N ASP A 123 2.52 -6.48 6.15
CA ASP A 123 3.84 -6.02 6.62
C ASP A 123 4.15 -6.66 7.98
N GLY A 124 5.33 -7.25 8.14
CA GLY A 124 5.69 -7.99 9.36
C GLY A 124 5.17 -9.44 9.44
N SER A 125 4.27 -9.86 8.55
CA SER A 125 3.87 -11.28 8.45
C SER A 125 5.04 -12.16 7.98
N ARG A 126 4.99 -13.45 8.27
CA ARG A 126 6.03 -14.40 7.84
C ARG A 126 6.31 -14.32 6.34
N TRP A 127 5.26 -14.28 5.53
CA TRP A 127 5.39 -14.15 4.08
C TRP A 127 6.13 -12.87 3.70
N TYR A 128 5.69 -11.72 4.22
CA TYR A 128 6.33 -10.43 3.93
C TYR A 128 7.81 -10.41 4.32
N ILE A 129 8.14 -10.90 5.52
CA ILE A 129 9.51 -10.93 6.05
C ILE A 129 10.42 -11.86 5.24
N GLN A 130 9.90 -12.98 4.75
CA GLN A 130 10.66 -13.96 3.99
C GLN A 130 10.76 -13.62 2.50
N ASN A 131 9.93 -12.71 1.98
CA ASN A 131 9.72 -12.54 0.54
C ASN A 131 9.52 -13.89 -0.15
N ASP A 132 8.49 -14.62 0.27
CA ASP A 132 8.11 -15.85 -0.41
C ASP A 132 7.63 -15.52 -1.84
N TRP A 133 8.31 -16.09 -2.83
CA TRP A 133 8.05 -15.89 -4.26
C TRP A 133 7.19 -16.99 -4.88
N GLU A 134 6.72 -17.96 -4.08
CA GLU A 134 5.74 -18.95 -4.55
C GLU A 134 4.43 -18.28 -4.98
N HIS A 135 4.15 -17.09 -4.45
CA HIS A 135 2.97 -16.27 -4.76
C HIS A 135 3.38 -14.80 -4.95
N ARG A 136 2.64 -14.07 -5.78
CA ARG A 136 2.87 -12.64 -6.01
C ARG A 136 2.29 -11.79 -4.88
N ASP A 137 2.99 -10.72 -4.51
CA ASP A 137 2.37 -9.57 -3.87
C ASP A 137 1.66 -8.73 -4.96
N ALA A 138 0.37 -9.01 -5.21
CA ALA A 138 -0.39 -8.33 -6.26
C ALA A 138 -1.02 -7.00 -5.78
N ALA A 139 -1.02 -6.75 -4.46
CA ALA A 139 -1.72 -5.61 -3.88
C ALA A 139 -1.29 -4.25 -4.42
N PHE A 140 -0.02 -4.07 -4.78
CA PHE A 140 0.42 -2.82 -5.40
C PHE A 140 -0.17 -2.63 -6.80
N GLU A 141 -0.10 -3.66 -7.62
CA GLU A 141 -0.59 -3.64 -9.00
C GLU A 141 -2.11 -3.53 -9.05
N GLU A 142 -2.85 -4.44 -8.41
CA GLU A 142 -4.32 -4.51 -8.55
C GLU A 142 -4.99 -3.24 -8.03
N ILE A 143 -4.49 -2.68 -6.93
CA ILE A 143 -5.01 -1.41 -6.40
C ILE A 143 -4.63 -0.25 -7.33
N PHE A 144 -3.46 -0.30 -7.97
CA PHE A 144 -3.12 0.70 -8.97
C PHE A 144 -3.99 0.56 -10.22
N HIS A 145 -4.31 -0.65 -10.69
CA HIS A 145 -5.25 -0.90 -11.78
C HIS A 145 -6.60 -0.25 -11.50
N LEU A 146 -7.14 -0.43 -10.29
CA LEU A 146 -8.36 0.25 -9.86
C LEU A 146 -8.25 1.79 -9.96
N VAL A 147 -7.14 2.38 -9.50
CA VAL A 147 -6.88 3.84 -9.59
C VAL A 147 -6.72 4.28 -11.05
N HIS A 148 -6.07 3.46 -11.86
CA HIS A 148 -5.76 3.73 -13.25
C HIS A 148 -7.05 3.75 -14.07
N ASP A 149 -7.87 2.71 -13.95
CA ASP A 149 -9.10 2.57 -14.70
C ASP A 149 -10.13 3.63 -14.30
N SER A 150 -10.47 3.66 -13.02
CA SER A 150 -11.61 4.44 -12.55
C SER A 150 -11.26 5.91 -12.22
N GLY A 151 -9.98 6.21 -12.00
CA GLY A 151 -9.51 7.53 -11.55
C GLY A 151 -8.75 8.29 -12.62
N ILE A 152 -7.59 7.77 -13.05
CA ILE A 152 -6.76 8.35 -14.12
C ILE A 152 -7.53 8.34 -15.44
N GLY A 153 -8.17 7.21 -15.74
CA GLY A 153 -9.04 6.98 -16.88
C GLY A 153 -8.35 6.16 -17.97
N THR A 154 -8.93 5.00 -18.28
CA THR A 154 -8.58 4.12 -19.40
C THR A 154 -9.80 4.00 -20.34
N TYR A 155 -10.52 2.88 -20.31
CA TYR A 155 -11.84 2.69 -20.91
C TYR A 155 -12.91 3.49 -20.16
N MET A 156 -12.77 3.65 -18.84
CA MET A 156 -13.61 4.58 -18.08
C MET A 156 -13.12 6.01 -18.23
N ARG A 157 -14.06 6.97 -18.18
CA ARG A 157 -13.70 8.39 -18.18
C ARG A 157 -13.04 8.76 -16.85
N GLY A 158 -11.76 9.11 -16.90
CA GLY A 158 -11.01 9.60 -15.73
C GLY A 158 -10.57 11.07 -15.84
N ALA A 159 -9.72 11.46 -14.88
CA ALA A 159 -9.29 12.83 -14.66
C ALA A 159 -8.01 13.23 -15.42
N LEU A 160 -7.20 12.27 -15.89
CA LEU A 160 -5.85 12.52 -16.39
C LEU A 160 -5.60 11.94 -17.80
N PRO A 161 -6.40 12.33 -18.83
CA PRO A 161 -6.27 11.76 -20.18
C PRO A 161 -4.91 12.01 -20.84
N GLN A 162 -4.23 13.11 -20.48
CA GLN A 162 -2.88 13.38 -20.99
C GLN A 162 -1.83 12.47 -20.34
N TYR A 163 -1.99 12.12 -19.06
CA TYR A 163 -1.09 11.16 -18.40
C TYR A 163 -1.26 9.77 -19.02
N GLN A 164 -2.51 9.33 -19.18
CA GLN A 164 -2.81 8.06 -19.83
C GLN A 164 -2.22 7.97 -21.24
N LYS A 165 -2.30 9.06 -22.01
CA LYS A 165 -1.69 9.12 -23.35
C LYS A 165 -0.16 8.98 -23.32
N GLU A 166 0.49 9.57 -22.32
CA GLU A 166 1.95 9.46 -22.15
C GLU A 166 2.34 8.04 -21.72
N LEU A 167 1.61 7.42 -20.79
CA LEU A 167 1.78 6.02 -20.37
C LEU A 167 1.62 5.05 -21.53
N LYS A 168 0.51 5.13 -22.27
CA LYS A 168 0.25 4.26 -23.44
C LYS A 168 1.33 4.38 -24.52
N LYS A 169 1.79 5.61 -24.79
CA LYS A 169 2.89 5.83 -25.73
C LYS A 169 4.17 5.14 -25.27
N GLU A 170 4.47 5.21 -23.98
CA GLU A 170 5.69 4.61 -23.45
C GLU A 170 5.60 3.09 -23.36
N ALA A 171 4.46 2.51 -22.98
CA ALA A 171 4.23 1.06 -23.01
C ALA A 171 4.45 0.46 -24.41
N ILE A 172 3.91 1.11 -25.45
CA ILE A 172 4.15 0.68 -26.85
C ILE A 172 5.63 0.79 -27.22
N GLN A 173 6.33 1.79 -26.71
CA GLN A 173 7.76 1.98 -27.01
C GLN A 173 8.63 0.97 -26.25
N SER A 174 8.32 0.67 -24.98
CA SER A 174 9.05 -0.28 -24.15
C SER A 174 8.95 -1.72 -24.68
N LEU A 175 7.81 -2.10 -25.27
CA LEU A 175 7.68 -3.35 -26.03
C LEU A 175 8.60 -3.38 -27.26
N LYS A 176 8.63 -2.30 -28.04
CA LYS A 176 9.39 -2.23 -29.30
C LYS A 176 10.90 -2.28 -29.08
N ASP A 177 11.38 -1.71 -27.99
CA ASP A 177 12.81 -1.67 -27.66
C ASP A 177 13.23 -2.72 -26.62
N GLY A 178 12.31 -3.61 -26.21
CA GLY A 178 12.61 -4.79 -25.41
C GLY A 178 12.89 -4.52 -23.94
N ARG A 179 12.41 -3.38 -23.40
CA ARG A 179 12.49 -3.08 -21.95
C ARG A 179 11.37 -3.72 -21.15
N TRP A 180 10.25 -4.02 -21.79
CA TRP A 180 9.06 -4.62 -21.18
C TRP A 180 8.43 -5.63 -22.15
N GLY A 181 7.62 -6.56 -21.62
CA GLY A 181 7.08 -7.68 -22.38
C GLY A 181 8.17 -8.62 -22.90
N ILE A 182 9.27 -8.77 -22.13
CA ILE A 182 10.38 -9.65 -22.51
C ILE A 182 9.85 -11.10 -22.55
N PRO A 183 10.00 -11.82 -23.68
CA PRO A 183 9.42 -13.15 -23.86
C PRO A 183 10.23 -14.21 -23.11
N ILE A 184 10.09 -14.22 -21.78
CA ILE A 184 10.72 -15.22 -20.90
C ILE A 184 10.13 -16.62 -21.10
N ASP A 185 8.87 -16.69 -21.56
CA ASP A 185 8.20 -17.92 -22.00
C ASP A 185 7.13 -17.61 -23.08
N PRO A 186 6.56 -18.64 -23.74
CA PRO A 186 5.59 -18.44 -24.83
C PRO A 186 4.31 -17.68 -24.44
N HIS A 187 3.84 -17.80 -23.20
CA HIS A 187 2.57 -17.19 -22.75
C HIS A 187 2.68 -15.66 -22.69
N VAL A 188 3.87 -15.11 -22.43
CA VAL A 188 4.07 -13.64 -22.40
C VAL A 188 3.67 -13.01 -23.73
N LYS A 189 3.94 -13.67 -24.85
CA LYS A 189 3.55 -13.14 -26.16
C LYS A 189 2.02 -13.11 -26.31
N GLU A 190 1.35 -14.18 -25.92
CA GLU A 190 -0.11 -14.29 -25.99
C GLU A 190 -0.78 -13.24 -25.09
N TRP A 191 -0.27 -13.08 -23.87
CA TRP A 191 -0.69 -12.05 -22.92
C TRP A 191 -0.47 -10.63 -23.45
N ILE A 192 0.68 -10.32 -24.04
CA ILE A 192 0.91 -8.99 -24.65
C ILE A 192 -0.05 -8.75 -25.84
N ASP A 193 -0.34 -9.77 -26.64
CA ASP A 193 -1.29 -9.67 -27.76
C ASP A 193 -2.72 -9.38 -27.21
N GLU A 194 -3.14 -10.04 -26.12
CA GLU A 194 -4.40 -9.78 -25.41
C GLU A 194 -4.48 -8.36 -24.83
N LEU A 195 -3.47 -7.92 -24.07
CA LEU A 195 -3.42 -6.56 -23.52
C LEU A 195 -3.47 -5.48 -24.61
N ALA A 196 -2.94 -5.76 -25.80
CA ALA A 196 -3.00 -4.83 -26.92
C ALA A 196 -4.42 -4.73 -27.50
N ASP A 197 -5.15 -5.83 -27.54
CA ASP A 197 -6.54 -5.89 -27.99
C ASP A 197 -7.50 -5.22 -26.99
N GLU A 198 -7.20 -5.31 -25.69
CA GLU A 198 -8.02 -4.75 -24.61
C GLU A 198 -7.65 -3.29 -24.23
N ASP A 199 -6.58 -2.75 -24.82
CA ASP A 199 -6.02 -1.43 -24.50
C ASP A 199 -5.45 -1.29 -23.06
N SER A 200 -4.96 -2.41 -22.50
CA SER A 200 -4.43 -2.52 -21.14
C SER A 200 -2.90 -2.49 -21.03
N LEU A 201 -2.18 -2.40 -22.16
CA LEU A 201 -0.71 -2.30 -22.18
C LEU A 201 -0.15 -1.22 -21.26
N ALA A 202 -0.82 -0.07 -21.17
CA ALA A 202 -0.37 1.04 -20.35
C ALA A 202 -0.39 0.71 -18.85
N GLN A 203 -1.36 -0.10 -18.42
CA GLN A 203 -1.62 -0.46 -17.04
C GLN A 203 -0.55 -1.44 -16.55
N GLU A 204 -0.34 -2.52 -17.30
CA GLU A 204 0.63 -3.56 -16.97
C GLU A 204 2.07 -3.06 -17.05
N TYR A 205 2.37 -2.20 -18.03
CA TYR A 205 3.70 -1.57 -18.11
C TYR A 205 4.01 -0.73 -16.87
N ILE A 206 3.12 0.18 -16.49
CA ILE A 206 3.40 1.07 -15.35
C ILE A 206 3.38 0.31 -14.02
N ALA A 207 2.56 -0.74 -13.88
CA ALA A 207 2.59 -1.65 -12.73
C ALA A 207 3.98 -2.31 -12.60
N SER A 208 4.57 -2.77 -13.70
CA SER A 208 5.93 -3.33 -13.73
C SER A 208 6.99 -2.36 -13.21
N VAL A 209 6.86 -1.08 -13.60
CA VAL A 209 7.74 -0.01 -13.12
C VAL A 209 7.51 0.24 -11.63
N ILE A 210 6.26 0.30 -11.16
CA ILE A 210 5.88 0.55 -9.76
C ILE A 210 6.44 -0.53 -8.83
N ASP A 211 6.21 -1.81 -9.14
CA ASP A 211 6.68 -2.92 -8.32
C ASP A 211 8.20 -2.86 -8.13
N SER A 212 8.93 -2.63 -9.22
CA SER A 212 10.39 -2.53 -9.21
C SER A 212 10.87 -1.27 -8.47
N TYR A 213 10.14 -0.16 -8.58
CA TYR A 213 10.49 1.13 -7.97
C TYR A 213 10.36 1.12 -6.44
N TYR A 214 9.37 0.38 -5.92
CA TYR A 214 9.18 0.17 -4.48
C TYR A 214 9.78 -1.14 -3.97
N GLY A 215 10.67 -1.75 -4.76
CA GLY A 215 11.55 -2.83 -4.31
C GLY A 215 10.87 -4.19 -4.15
N LEU A 216 9.66 -4.37 -4.70
CA LEU A 216 8.96 -5.66 -4.68
C LEU A 216 9.73 -6.74 -5.42
N TRP A 217 10.63 -6.40 -6.34
CA TRP A 217 11.46 -7.35 -7.11
C TRP A 217 12.95 -7.30 -6.77
N ALA A 218 13.39 -6.35 -5.93
CA ALA A 218 14.81 -6.08 -5.76
C ALA A 218 15.58 -7.22 -5.06
N ALA A 219 14.89 -7.96 -4.19
CA ALA A 219 15.43 -9.15 -3.51
C ALA A 219 15.35 -10.43 -4.35
N PHE A 220 14.64 -10.43 -5.49
CA PHE A 220 14.52 -11.58 -6.36
C PHE A 220 15.86 -11.84 -7.09
N ASP A 221 16.34 -13.08 -7.01
CA ASP A 221 17.64 -13.48 -7.53
C ASP A 221 17.59 -14.67 -8.50
N GLU A 222 16.42 -15.25 -8.77
CA GLU A 222 16.28 -16.37 -9.71
C GLU A 222 16.42 -15.93 -11.17
N ASN A 223 15.95 -14.73 -11.54
CA ASN A 223 16.05 -14.18 -12.89
C ASN A 223 16.45 -12.70 -12.87
N PRO A 224 17.10 -12.19 -13.95
CA PRO A 224 17.34 -10.77 -14.10
C PRO A 224 16.05 -10.01 -14.38
N GLY A 225 15.99 -8.74 -13.97
CA GLY A 225 14.83 -7.89 -14.21
C GLY A 225 13.71 -8.06 -13.17
N GLY A 226 12.68 -7.23 -13.27
CA GLY A 226 11.48 -7.26 -12.44
C GLY A 226 10.38 -8.10 -13.07
N MET A 227 9.35 -8.43 -12.28
CA MET A 227 8.21 -9.26 -12.70
C MET A 227 8.63 -10.56 -13.40
N TRP A 228 9.37 -11.40 -12.68
CA TRP A 228 9.97 -12.64 -13.21
C TRP A 228 10.87 -12.48 -14.45
N GLY A 229 11.24 -11.25 -14.81
CA GLY A 229 12.07 -10.93 -15.95
C GLY A 229 11.31 -10.44 -17.18
N ILE A 230 9.99 -10.25 -17.12
CA ILE A 230 9.24 -9.60 -18.22
C ILE A 230 9.59 -8.10 -18.34
N TYR A 231 10.13 -7.51 -17.27
CA TYR A 231 10.59 -6.13 -17.21
C TYR A 231 12.09 -6.03 -16.93
N ILE A 232 12.80 -5.15 -17.65
CA ILE A 232 14.28 -5.13 -17.69
C ILE A 232 14.97 -4.71 -16.38
N ALA A 233 14.25 -4.07 -15.46
CA ALA A 233 14.80 -3.48 -14.24
C ALA A 233 14.12 -4.04 -12.98
N LYS A 234 14.89 -4.28 -11.91
CA LYS A 234 14.34 -4.74 -10.61
C LYS A 234 14.51 -3.78 -9.44
N THR A 235 15.35 -2.75 -9.60
CA THR A 235 15.60 -1.72 -8.58
C THR A 235 15.35 -0.33 -9.13
N ARG A 236 15.17 0.65 -8.25
CA ARG A 236 15.01 2.05 -8.61
C ARG A 236 16.20 2.58 -9.44
N GLU A 237 17.41 2.17 -9.12
CA GLU A 237 18.63 2.51 -9.85
C GLU A 237 18.60 1.92 -11.26
N GLU A 238 18.20 0.65 -11.39
CA GLU A 238 18.09 0.02 -12.70
C GLU A 238 17.00 0.66 -13.55
N ILE A 239 15.88 1.10 -12.97
CA ILE A 239 14.84 1.84 -13.72
C ILE A 239 15.43 3.16 -14.23
N LYS A 240 16.17 3.93 -13.41
CA LYS A 240 16.81 5.18 -13.87
C LYS A 240 17.75 4.96 -15.05
N GLU A 241 18.50 3.86 -15.04
CA GLU A 241 19.48 3.54 -16.07
C GLU A 241 18.82 2.97 -17.34
N LYS A 242 17.98 1.95 -17.17
CA LYS A 242 17.45 1.12 -18.26
C LYS A 242 16.10 1.62 -18.77
N ASP A 243 15.32 2.30 -17.95
CA ASP A 243 14.00 2.84 -18.27
C ASP A 243 13.78 4.27 -17.71
N PRO A 244 14.59 5.25 -18.13
CA PRO A 244 14.53 6.62 -17.61
C PRO A 244 13.21 7.34 -17.91
N LYS A 245 12.40 6.82 -18.85
CA LYS A 245 11.08 7.39 -19.16
C LYS A 245 10.00 6.82 -18.27
N GLY A 246 9.97 5.50 -18.04
CA GLY A 246 9.13 4.87 -17.03
C GLY A 246 9.37 5.49 -15.66
N TYR A 247 10.64 5.68 -15.29
CA TYR A 247 11.05 6.40 -14.08
C TYR A 247 10.36 7.78 -13.93
N LYS A 248 10.44 8.60 -14.99
CA LYS A 248 9.88 9.96 -14.98
C LYS A 248 8.36 9.98 -15.00
N LEU A 249 7.73 9.02 -15.67
CA LEU A 249 6.27 8.89 -15.68
C LEU A 249 5.76 8.51 -14.30
N LEU A 250 6.43 7.57 -13.63
CA LEU A 250 6.12 7.21 -12.25
C LEU A 250 6.28 8.41 -11.31
N GLU A 251 7.44 9.09 -11.29
CA GLU A 251 7.66 10.25 -10.41
C GLU A 251 6.78 11.47 -10.76
N ALA A 252 6.19 11.50 -11.96
CA ALA A 252 5.21 12.52 -12.29
C ALA A 252 3.88 12.33 -11.52
N PHE A 253 3.64 11.16 -10.91
CA PHE A 253 2.40 10.83 -10.20
C PHE A 253 2.61 10.33 -8.75
N LEU A 254 3.69 9.58 -8.50
CA LEU A 254 3.97 8.93 -7.21
C LEU A 254 5.24 9.49 -6.55
N PRO A 255 5.28 9.51 -5.20
CA PRO A 255 6.43 10.03 -4.45
C PRO A 255 7.57 9.00 -4.32
N PRO A 256 8.83 9.42 -4.11
CA PRO A 256 9.94 8.49 -3.88
C PRO A 256 9.82 7.69 -2.58
N MET A 257 9.28 8.31 -1.53
CA MET A 257 8.91 7.66 -0.27
C MET A 257 7.39 7.50 -0.25
N MET A 258 6.87 6.42 0.32
CA MET A 258 5.44 6.10 0.37
C MET A 258 4.67 6.98 1.38
N THR A 259 4.75 8.30 1.19
CA THR A 259 3.97 9.28 1.94
C THR A 259 2.47 9.04 1.70
N GLY A 260 1.71 8.89 2.79
CA GLY A 260 0.29 8.53 2.75
C GLY A 260 0.00 7.02 2.86
N TYR A 261 1.03 6.17 2.83
CA TYR A 261 0.91 4.77 3.23
C TYR A 261 1.15 4.66 4.75
N GLU A 262 0.30 3.92 5.44
CA GLU A 262 0.49 3.52 6.83
C GLU A 262 0.75 2.01 6.88
N SER A 263 1.99 1.63 7.24
CA SER A 263 2.37 0.23 7.40
C SER A 263 1.85 -0.31 8.73
N LEU A 264 0.87 -1.22 8.68
CA LEU A 264 0.36 -1.89 9.88
C LEU A 264 1.13 -3.19 10.08
N ILE A 265 1.97 -3.24 11.11
CA ILE A 265 2.84 -4.39 11.36
C ILE A 265 2.04 -5.52 11.98
N ASP A 266 2.09 -6.70 11.35
CA ASP A 266 1.36 -7.91 11.73
C ASP A 266 1.50 -8.20 13.25
N PRO A 267 0.40 -8.47 13.97
CA PRO A 267 0.41 -8.63 15.43
C PRO A 267 1.19 -9.88 15.87
N THR A 268 1.54 -10.76 14.93
CA THR A 268 2.36 -11.93 15.19
C THR A 268 3.87 -11.65 15.13
N PHE A 269 4.29 -10.53 14.52
CA PHE A 269 5.69 -10.15 14.37
C PHE A 269 6.40 -10.04 15.73
N ARG A 270 7.72 -10.27 15.73
CA ARG A 270 8.59 -10.20 16.91
C ARG A 270 9.96 -9.69 16.48
N GLY A 271 10.61 -8.96 17.38
CA GLY A 271 11.91 -8.34 17.11
C GLY A 271 11.74 -6.91 16.61
N THR A 272 12.67 -6.45 15.77
CA THR A 272 12.67 -5.07 15.24
C THR A 272 12.23 -5.07 13.78
N PHE A 273 11.12 -4.40 13.49
CA PHE A 273 10.71 -4.11 12.12
C PHE A 273 11.49 -2.89 11.65
N SER A 274 12.28 -3.06 10.60
CA SER A 274 13.20 -2.03 10.13
C SER A 274 12.69 -1.38 8.85
N LEU A 275 12.66 -0.05 8.85
CA LEU A 275 12.55 0.76 7.65
C LEU A 275 13.94 1.05 7.06
N GLN A 276 15.04 0.71 7.75
CA GLN A 276 16.37 0.92 7.19
C GLN A 276 16.74 -0.20 6.21
N PHE A 277 17.28 0.16 5.05
CA PHE A 277 17.72 -0.84 4.07
C PHE A 277 18.83 -1.74 4.64
N ASN A 278 18.61 -3.05 4.60
CA ASN A 278 19.56 -4.08 4.97
C ASN A 278 19.39 -5.29 4.05
N LYS A 279 20.37 -5.53 3.17
CA LYS A 279 20.35 -6.65 2.22
C LYS A 279 20.17 -8.05 2.86
N GLU A 280 20.53 -8.23 4.13
CA GLU A 280 20.37 -9.50 4.85
C GLU A 280 18.92 -9.68 5.37
N LEU A 281 18.13 -8.60 5.37
CA LEU A 281 16.71 -8.57 5.67
C LEU A 281 15.96 -8.25 4.38
N THR A 282 15.64 -9.27 3.58
CA THR A 282 15.11 -9.10 2.22
C THR A 282 13.87 -8.19 2.17
N TYR A 283 13.02 -8.17 3.20
CA TYR A 283 11.84 -7.31 3.24
C TYR A 283 12.17 -5.80 3.24
N THR A 284 13.37 -5.43 3.68
CA THR A 284 13.81 -4.02 3.70
C THR A 284 14.07 -3.44 2.32
N HIS A 285 14.13 -4.28 1.28
CA HIS A 285 14.03 -3.78 -0.09
C HIS A 285 12.73 -2.99 -0.33
N LYS A 286 11.63 -3.35 0.36
CA LYS A 286 10.32 -2.69 0.30
C LYS A 286 10.17 -1.65 1.41
N SER A 287 10.39 -2.04 2.67
CA SER A 287 10.13 -1.15 3.82
C SER A 287 11.03 0.08 3.88
N GLN A 288 12.16 0.08 3.15
CA GLN A 288 13.00 1.28 3.01
C GLN A 288 12.30 2.51 2.43
N TYR A 289 11.17 2.32 1.76
CA TYR A 289 10.41 3.42 1.20
C TYR A 289 9.25 3.85 2.09
N TYR A 290 9.00 3.20 3.23
CA TYR A 290 7.93 3.59 4.14
C TYR A 290 8.40 4.76 5.02
N VAL A 291 7.45 5.59 5.44
CA VAL A 291 7.68 6.69 6.38
C VAL A 291 6.68 6.68 7.54
N ASN A 292 5.68 5.80 7.50
CA ASN A 292 4.74 5.61 8.60
C ASN A 292 4.64 4.12 8.94
N ALA A 293 4.77 3.79 10.22
CA ALA A 293 4.56 2.44 10.72
C ALA A 293 3.85 2.42 12.08
N THR A 294 2.89 1.51 12.21
CA THR A 294 2.14 1.27 13.44
C THR A 294 2.31 -0.19 13.84
N LEU A 295 2.83 -0.42 15.04
CA LEU A 295 2.82 -1.75 15.65
C LEU A 295 1.38 -2.12 16.02
N THR A 296 0.99 -3.37 15.78
CA THR A 296 -0.33 -3.89 16.16
C THR A 296 -0.21 -5.01 17.18
N GLY A 297 -1.32 -5.41 17.79
CA GLY A 297 -1.33 -6.45 18.82
C GLY A 297 -0.75 -5.99 20.17
N THR A 298 -0.24 -6.95 20.94
CA THR A 298 0.10 -6.75 22.37
C THR A 298 1.50 -7.24 22.74
N LYS A 299 2.33 -7.54 21.73
CA LYS A 299 3.67 -8.09 21.95
C LYS A 299 4.71 -6.98 21.92
N ASP A 300 5.69 -7.06 22.81
CA ASP A 300 6.93 -6.29 22.77
C ASP A 300 7.58 -6.44 21.39
N THR A 301 7.55 -5.36 20.63
CA THR A 301 8.00 -5.31 19.24
C THR A 301 8.66 -3.97 19.00
N ASN A 302 9.74 -3.93 18.24
CA ASN A 302 10.50 -2.70 18.07
C ASN A 302 10.33 -2.15 16.65
N LEU A 303 10.56 -0.84 16.52
CA LEU A 303 10.66 -0.14 15.25
C LEU A 303 12.06 0.48 15.11
N LEU A 304 12.59 0.43 13.90
CA LEU A 304 13.80 1.16 13.51
C LEU A 304 13.50 1.94 12.24
N GLY A 305 13.58 3.26 12.31
CA GLY A 305 13.37 4.16 11.19
C GLY A 305 14.52 4.22 10.19
N ASN A 306 14.28 4.97 9.12
CA ASN A 306 15.23 5.19 8.03
C ASN A 306 15.84 6.59 8.13
N ASP A 307 16.29 7.14 6.99
CA ASP A 307 16.91 8.47 6.94
C ASP A 307 15.89 9.60 6.64
N ALA A 308 14.61 9.27 6.53
CA ALA A 308 13.53 10.23 6.28
C ALA A 308 12.73 10.50 7.54
N ASP A 309 11.98 11.60 7.57
CA ASP A 309 11.07 11.92 8.67
C ASP A 309 10.01 10.82 8.82
N ASN A 310 10.09 10.03 9.89
CA ASN A 310 9.20 8.91 10.15
C ASN A 310 8.12 9.26 11.19
N THR A 311 6.93 8.69 11.00
CA THR A 311 5.84 8.73 11.99
C THR A 311 5.55 7.33 12.50
N PHE A 312 5.67 7.14 13.80
CA PHE A 312 5.49 5.85 14.45
C PHE A 312 4.35 5.82 15.45
N ARG A 313 3.76 4.64 15.59
CA ARG A 313 2.85 4.29 16.70
C ARG A 313 3.29 2.96 17.29
N GLY A 314 3.38 2.92 18.62
CA GLY A 314 3.57 1.69 19.38
C GLY A 314 2.33 0.81 19.40
N ASN A 315 2.39 -0.27 20.17
CA ASN A 315 1.27 -1.16 20.45
C ASN A 315 1.09 -1.33 21.97
N ALA A 316 0.25 -2.27 22.41
CA ALA A 316 0.00 -2.47 23.84
C ALA A 316 1.14 -3.17 24.62
N GLY A 317 2.22 -3.58 23.94
CA GLY A 317 3.44 -4.13 24.54
C GLY A 317 4.47 -3.05 24.90
N ASP A 318 5.61 -3.47 25.45
CA ASP A 318 6.70 -2.56 25.78
C ASP A 318 7.69 -2.52 24.59
N ASN A 319 7.78 -1.37 23.91
CA ASN A 319 8.49 -1.27 22.64
C ASN A 319 9.77 -0.43 22.73
N THR A 320 10.73 -0.69 21.85
CA THR A 320 11.80 0.27 21.52
C THR A 320 11.51 0.86 20.15
N ILE A 321 11.38 2.18 20.08
CA ILE A 321 11.15 2.91 18.84
C ILE A 321 12.37 3.81 18.62
N ASP A 322 13.17 3.45 17.63
CA ASP A 322 14.32 4.25 17.18
C ASP A 322 13.96 4.97 15.89
N GLY A 323 13.98 6.31 15.91
CA GLY A 323 13.71 7.16 14.74
C GLY A 323 14.73 7.01 13.63
N GLY A 324 15.99 6.71 13.97
CA GLY A 324 17.08 6.78 13.02
C GLY A 324 17.50 8.24 12.76
N SER A 325 17.56 8.64 11.49
CA SER A 325 17.86 10.02 11.11
C SER A 325 16.61 10.67 10.52
N GLY A 326 16.50 11.98 10.67
CA GLY A 326 15.33 12.72 10.18
C GLY A 326 14.77 13.57 11.31
N ASN A 327 13.55 14.05 11.12
CA ASN A 327 12.75 14.66 12.16
C ASN A 327 11.55 13.76 12.48
N ASP A 328 11.75 12.84 13.41
CA ASP A 328 10.87 11.72 13.67
C ASP A 328 9.78 12.07 14.69
N THR A 329 8.63 11.41 14.55
CA THR A 329 7.45 11.64 15.37
C THR A 329 6.90 10.32 15.91
N VAL A 330 6.65 10.26 17.22
CA VAL A 330 5.87 9.18 17.83
C VAL A 330 4.50 9.71 18.25
N ILE A 331 3.45 8.98 17.88
CA ILE A 331 2.07 9.31 18.23
C ILE A 331 1.56 8.28 19.24
N PHE A 332 1.22 8.75 20.44
CA PHE A 332 0.55 7.97 21.48
C PHE A 332 -0.97 8.18 21.41
N GLN A 333 -1.75 7.13 21.70
CA GLN A 333 -3.20 7.11 21.47
C GLN A 333 -4.00 7.98 22.45
N GLY A 334 -3.45 8.23 23.64
CA GLY A 334 -4.11 8.90 24.75
C GLY A 334 -3.90 10.40 24.83
N LYS A 335 -4.17 10.93 26.02
CA LYS A 335 -3.88 12.31 26.42
C LYS A 335 -2.55 12.39 27.15
N SER A 336 -1.85 13.51 27.06
CA SER A 336 -0.53 13.68 27.67
C SER A 336 -0.50 13.45 29.19
N ASP A 337 -1.60 13.69 29.92
CA ASP A 337 -1.69 13.50 31.38
C ASP A 337 -1.88 12.03 31.79
N GLU A 338 -2.07 11.13 30.82
CA GLU A 338 -2.16 9.68 31.03
C GLU A 338 -0.80 8.98 30.89
N TYR A 339 0.30 9.72 30.68
CA TYR A 339 1.64 9.16 30.49
C TYR A 339 2.66 9.69 31.49
N GLU A 340 3.48 8.78 32.00
CA GLU A 340 4.66 9.09 32.79
C GLU A 340 5.88 9.16 31.84
N THR A 341 6.57 10.29 31.80
CA THR A 341 7.72 10.49 30.90
C THR A 341 9.02 10.67 31.69
N LYS A 342 10.04 9.89 31.36
CA LYS A 342 11.35 9.96 32.03
C LYS A 342 12.47 9.44 31.14
N ASP A 343 13.48 10.28 30.87
CA ASP A 343 14.74 9.89 30.21
C ASP A 343 14.54 9.10 28.90
N GLY A 344 13.59 9.52 28.05
CA GLY A 344 13.24 8.84 26.79
C GLY A 344 12.29 7.65 26.94
N VAL A 345 11.90 7.29 28.16
CA VAL A 345 10.87 6.27 28.43
C VAL A 345 9.51 6.95 28.61
N ILE A 346 8.51 6.46 27.87
CA ILE A 346 7.12 6.90 27.92
C ILE A 346 6.27 5.74 28.39
N LYS A 347 5.69 5.85 29.58
CA LYS A 347 4.86 4.80 30.18
C LYS A 347 3.40 5.22 30.21
N ASP A 348 2.57 4.45 29.54
CA ASP A 348 1.12 4.59 29.60
C ASP A 348 0.59 4.14 30.97
N THR A 349 -0.23 4.99 31.59
CA THR A 349 -0.91 4.66 32.85
C THR A 349 -2.25 3.96 32.62
N VAL A 350 -2.73 3.92 31.37
CA VAL A 350 -3.93 3.19 30.95
C VAL A 350 -3.54 1.78 30.47
N PRO A 351 -4.02 0.70 31.12
CA PRO A 351 -3.63 -0.65 30.74
C PRO A 351 -4.08 -1.04 29.33
N GLY A 352 -3.19 -1.73 28.60
CA GLY A 352 -3.50 -2.39 27.32
C GLY A 352 -3.62 -1.47 26.12
N ARG A 353 -3.09 -0.24 26.20
CA ARG A 353 -3.11 0.75 25.10
C ARG A 353 -1.73 0.93 24.46
N ASP A 354 -0.78 1.60 25.11
CA ASP A 354 0.55 1.89 24.53
C ASP A 354 1.75 1.34 25.35
N GLY A 355 1.51 0.60 26.43
CA GLY A 355 2.59 -0.05 27.21
C GLY A 355 3.64 0.92 27.80
N THR A 356 4.88 0.44 27.91
CA THR A 356 6.06 1.23 28.30
C THR A 356 7.08 1.25 27.15
N ASP A 357 7.15 2.39 26.45
CA ASP A 357 7.99 2.54 25.28
C ASP A 357 9.30 3.27 25.59
N THR A 358 10.40 2.82 24.99
CA THR A 358 11.70 3.49 24.98
C THR A 358 11.92 4.16 23.63
N LEU A 359 12.07 5.49 23.64
CA LEU A 359 12.27 6.29 22.44
C LEU A 359 13.76 6.63 22.27
N ILE A 360 14.26 6.41 21.07
CA ILE A 360 15.63 6.72 20.64
C ILE A 360 15.55 7.57 19.38
N SER A 361 16.31 8.65 19.30
CA SER A 361 16.34 9.54 18.12
C SER A 361 14.94 10.00 17.68
N ILE A 362 14.09 10.42 18.64
CA ILE A 362 12.76 10.95 18.36
C ILE A 362 12.72 12.43 18.73
N GLU A 363 12.40 13.29 17.75
CA GLU A 363 12.32 14.74 17.94
C GLU A 363 10.94 15.18 18.43
N ASN A 364 9.87 14.49 18.03
CA ASN A 364 8.48 14.91 18.25
C ASN A 364 7.64 13.83 18.92
N ILE A 365 6.85 14.23 19.92
CA ILE A 365 5.88 13.36 20.59
C ILE A 365 4.50 14.01 20.49
N ILE A 366 3.52 13.27 19.99
CA ILE A 366 2.13 13.70 19.86
C ILE A 366 1.25 12.78 20.69
N PHE A 367 0.27 13.37 21.39
CA PHE A 367 -0.78 12.65 22.08
C PHE A 367 -2.09 12.86 21.31
N ALA A 368 -2.68 11.81 20.76
CA ALA A 368 -3.76 11.92 19.78
C ALA A 368 -5.05 12.56 20.32
N GLN A 369 -5.22 12.61 21.65
CA GLN A 369 -6.43 13.14 22.31
C GLN A 369 -6.21 14.48 23.05
N SER A 370 -5.06 15.14 22.84
CA SER A 370 -4.74 16.43 23.49
C SER A 370 -5.37 17.66 22.83
#